data_AF-A0A1V5A0H3-F1
#
_entry.id   AF-A0A1V5A0H3-F1
#
_cell.length_a   1.000
_cell.length_b   1.000
_cell.length_c   1.000
_cell.angle_alpha   90.00
_cell.angle_beta   90.00
_cell.angle_gamma   90.00
#
_symmetry.space_group_name_H-M   'P 1'
#
loop_
_entity.id
_entity.type
_entity.pdbx_description
1 polymer ?
#
loop_
_entity_poly.entity_id
_entity_poly.type
_entity_poly.pdbx_seq_one_letter_code
_entity_poly.pdbx_strand_id
1 'polypeptide(L)'
;MHEIAAVWTEKQGLVWIGVTALVYATVLIPFNMLSLSVAGISIRPAASLPVILGILFGPAAAWGLALGNIAGDFYGSWSQMSIFGALTNFLLPYLSYLLWHRLMKSRDARVDKKSTGIFLLVSFVAILACMVLLATCGTVFFGRPFESKFISYFGNNIFWAMTAGTVLFWLVLEPAARKRFVYGKEWMRRGIIPGK
;
A
#
# COMPACT_ATOMS: atom_id res chain seq x y z
N MET A 1 9.02 -16.21 1.60
CA MET A 1 9.10 -16.14 0.13
C MET A 1 8.03 -16.97 -0.58
N HIS A 2 7.58 -18.12 -0.06
CA HIS A 2 6.48 -18.91 -0.67
C HIS A 2 5.14 -18.19 -0.86
N GLU A 3 4.75 -17.26 0.03
CA GLU A 3 3.42 -16.63 -0.02
C GLU A 3 3.26 -15.61 -1.17
N ILE A 4 4.35 -14.90 -1.51
CA ILE A 4 4.37 -13.90 -2.59
C ILE A 4 4.14 -14.55 -3.96
N ALA A 5 4.68 -15.75 -4.16
CA ALA A 5 4.49 -16.52 -5.38
C ALA A 5 3.17 -17.31 -5.36
N ALA A 6 2.80 -17.87 -4.20
CA ALA A 6 1.60 -18.70 -4.07
C ALA A 6 0.31 -17.98 -4.47
N VAL A 7 0.20 -16.67 -4.20
CA VAL A 7 -0.97 -15.86 -4.56
C VAL A 7 -1.38 -15.96 -6.04
N TRP A 8 -0.44 -16.21 -6.94
CA TRP A 8 -0.69 -16.39 -8.38
C TRP A 8 -1.28 -17.74 -8.75
N THR A 9 -1.15 -18.73 -7.88
CA THR A 9 -1.72 -20.08 -8.08
C THR A 9 -3.09 -20.23 -7.43
N GLU A 10 -3.45 -19.30 -6.54
CA GLU A 10 -4.71 -19.35 -5.80
C GLU A 10 -5.79 -18.49 -6.45
N LYS A 11 -6.96 -19.08 -6.72
CA LYS A 11 -8.11 -18.36 -7.29
C LYS A 11 -8.46 -17.09 -6.50
N GLN A 12 -8.50 -17.17 -5.17
CA GLN A 12 -8.76 -16.00 -4.31
C GLN A 12 -7.62 -14.97 -4.38
N GLY A 13 -6.37 -15.42 -4.47
CA GLY A 13 -5.22 -14.52 -4.60
C GLY A 13 -5.30 -13.70 -5.89
N LEU A 14 -5.59 -14.35 -7.02
CA LEU A 14 -5.80 -13.68 -8.31
C LEU A 14 -6.93 -12.66 -8.28
N VAL A 15 -8.06 -13.00 -7.64
CA VAL A 15 -9.19 -12.06 -7.46
C VAL A 15 -8.76 -10.83 -6.68
N TRP A 16 -8.07 -11.00 -5.55
CA TRP A 16 -7.63 -9.87 -4.72
C TRP A 16 -6.54 -9.04 -5.38
N ILE A 17 -5.65 -9.64 -6.20
CA ILE A 17 -4.73 -8.89 -7.07
C ILE A 17 -5.53 -7.97 -8.00
N GLY A 18 -6.50 -8.52 -8.73
CA GLY A 18 -7.31 -7.74 -9.68
C GLY A 18 -8.12 -6.63 -9.01
N VAL A 19 -8.79 -6.92 -7.89
CA VAL A 19 -9.59 -5.94 -7.15
C VAL A 19 -8.73 -4.80 -6.61
N THR A 20 -7.60 -5.11 -5.97
CA THR A 20 -6.74 -4.08 -5.40
C THR A 20 -6.04 -3.25 -6.48
N ALA A 21 -5.66 -3.86 -7.61
CA ALA A 21 -5.17 -3.14 -8.78
C ALA A 21 -6.21 -2.16 -9.34
N LEU A 22 -7.46 -2.63 -9.54
CA LEU A 22 -8.54 -1.82 -10.09
C LEU A 22 -8.88 -0.64 -9.17
N VAL A 23 -9.05 -0.89 -7.87
CA VAL A 23 -9.36 0.17 -6.89
C VAL A 23 -8.24 1.20 -6.85
N TYR A 24 -6.98 0.76 -6.79
CA TYR A 24 -5.84 1.66 -6.75
C TYR A 24 -5.72 2.50 -8.02
N ALA A 25 -5.80 1.86 -9.20
CA ALA A 25 -5.72 2.55 -10.49
C ALA A 25 -6.88 3.54 -10.69
N THR A 26 -8.10 3.18 -10.29
CA THR A 26 -9.28 4.06 -10.41
C THR A 26 -9.10 5.36 -9.64
N VAL A 27 -8.50 5.29 -8.45
CA VAL A 27 -8.19 6.50 -7.66
C VAL A 27 -6.95 7.22 -8.20
N LEU A 28 -5.96 6.50 -8.74
CA LEU A 28 -4.69 7.09 -9.18
C LEU A 28 -4.80 7.82 -10.52
N ILE A 29 -5.46 7.23 -11.52
CA ILE A 29 -5.49 7.71 -12.91
C ILE A 29 -5.96 9.18 -13.02
N PRO A 30 -7.10 9.59 -12.42
CA PRO A 30 -7.57 10.97 -12.54
C PRO A 30 -6.53 11.99 -12.05
N PHE A 31 -5.83 11.68 -10.97
CA PHE A 31 -4.86 12.59 -10.36
C PHE A 31 -3.52 12.59 -11.09
N ASN A 32 -3.13 11.48 -11.71
CA ASN A 32 -1.99 11.45 -12.63
C ASN A 32 -2.25 12.32 -13.87
N MET A 33 -3.44 12.26 -14.45
CA MET A 33 -3.80 13.07 -15.61
C MET A 33 -3.84 14.57 -15.29
N LEU A 34 -4.32 14.96 -14.11
CA LEU A 34 -4.39 16.37 -13.70
C LEU A 34 -3.03 16.94 -13.26
N SER A 35 -2.07 16.10 -12.87
CA SER A 35 -0.73 16.51 -12.42
C SER A 35 -0.72 17.62 -11.35
N LEU A 36 -1.73 17.61 -10.45
CA LEU A 36 -1.87 18.62 -9.41
C LEU A 36 -0.72 18.54 -8.40
N SER A 37 -0.18 19.69 -8.02
CA SER A 37 0.81 19.80 -6.94
C SER A 37 0.61 21.07 -6.12
N VAL A 38 0.94 20.99 -4.84
CA VAL A 38 0.93 22.11 -3.90
C VAL A 38 2.29 22.15 -3.22
N ALA A 39 2.97 23.30 -3.29
CA ALA A 39 4.31 23.48 -2.72
C ALA A 39 5.33 22.38 -3.13
N GLY A 40 5.25 21.89 -4.38
CA GLY A 40 6.15 20.84 -4.89
C GLY A 40 5.78 19.41 -4.47
N ILE A 41 4.71 19.22 -3.71
CA ILE A 41 4.16 17.91 -3.35
C ILE A 41 3.04 17.55 -4.34
N SER A 42 3.20 16.45 -5.07
CA SER A 42 2.16 15.95 -5.97
C SER A 42 0.95 15.47 -5.16
N ILE A 43 -0.27 15.82 -5.57
CA ILE A 43 -1.50 15.38 -4.90
C ILE A 43 -1.94 14.05 -5.50
N ARG A 44 -1.79 12.95 -4.75
CA ARG A 44 -2.21 11.62 -5.16
C ARG A 44 -2.98 10.91 -4.04
N PRO A 45 -4.30 11.07 -3.98
CA PRO A 45 -5.14 10.47 -2.94
C PRO A 45 -5.08 8.94 -2.88
N ALA A 46 -4.70 8.29 -3.98
CA ALA A 46 -4.44 6.86 -4.03
C ALA A 46 -3.42 6.40 -2.97
N ALA A 47 -2.55 7.29 -2.48
CA ALA A 47 -1.59 7.00 -1.40
C ALA A 47 -2.23 6.75 -0.03
N SER A 48 -3.55 6.94 0.12
CA SER A 48 -4.31 6.52 1.31
C SER A 48 -4.53 4.99 1.39
N LEU A 49 -4.37 4.29 0.27
CA LEU A 49 -4.72 2.88 0.11
C LEU A 49 -3.64 1.86 0.48
N PRO A 50 -2.34 2.07 0.19
CA PRO A 50 -1.34 1.01 0.28
C PRO A 50 -1.23 0.34 1.65
N VAL A 51 -1.21 1.12 2.73
CA VAL A 51 -1.06 0.55 4.07
C VAL A 51 -2.28 -0.30 4.44
N ILE A 52 -3.48 0.23 4.27
CA ILE A 52 -4.71 -0.47 4.66
C ILE A 52 -4.98 -1.69 3.77
N LEU A 53 -4.79 -1.58 2.45
CA LEU A 53 -4.95 -2.72 1.54
C LEU A 53 -3.88 -3.78 1.79
N GLY A 54 -2.64 -3.37 2.12
CA GLY A 54 -1.59 -4.28 2.57
C GLY A 54 -2.00 -5.05 3.82
N ILE A 55 -2.51 -4.36 4.84
CA ILE A 55 -3.01 -5.01 6.06
C ILE A 55 -4.12 -6.02 5.74
N LEU A 56 -5.07 -5.67 4.89
CA LEU A 56 -6.22 -6.53 4.61
C LEU A 56 -5.91 -7.71 3.68
N PHE A 57 -5.09 -7.50 2.66
CA PHE A 57 -4.91 -8.45 1.56
C PHE A 57 -3.46 -8.86 1.30
N GLY A 58 -2.51 -8.41 2.11
CA GLY A 58 -1.14 -8.90 2.15
C GLY A 58 -0.46 -8.97 0.77
N PRO A 59 0.10 -10.13 0.38
CA PRO A 59 0.76 -10.30 -0.92
C PRO A 59 -0.11 -10.03 -2.15
N ALA A 60 -1.43 -10.23 -2.04
CA ALA A 60 -2.34 -9.93 -3.15
C ALA A 60 -2.43 -8.42 -3.40
N ALA A 61 -2.55 -7.62 -2.33
CA ALA A 61 -2.46 -6.16 -2.43
C ALA A 61 -1.10 -5.71 -2.95
N ALA A 62 0.00 -6.35 -2.54
CA ALA A 62 1.33 -6.00 -3.03
C ALA A 62 1.45 -6.10 -4.55
N TRP A 63 1.03 -7.23 -5.13
CA TRP A 63 1.00 -7.37 -6.59
C TRP A 63 -0.02 -6.44 -7.24
N GLY A 64 -1.23 -6.34 -6.68
CA GLY A 64 -2.28 -5.50 -7.23
C GLY A 64 -1.87 -4.03 -7.31
N LEU A 65 -1.28 -3.47 -6.26
CA LEU A 65 -0.85 -2.07 -6.25
C LEU A 65 0.35 -1.82 -7.15
N ALA A 66 1.28 -2.78 -7.29
CA ALA A 66 2.36 -2.68 -8.26
C ALA A 66 1.83 -2.59 -9.70
N LEU A 67 0.89 -3.47 -10.05
CA LEU A 67 0.25 -3.49 -11.37
C LEU A 67 -0.64 -2.25 -11.59
N GLY A 68 -1.40 -1.86 -10.56
CA GLY A 68 -2.23 -0.65 -10.58
C GLY A 68 -1.40 0.62 -10.74
N ASN A 69 -0.18 0.68 -10.16
CA ASN A 69 0.75 1.78 -10.40
C ASN A 69 1.22 1.82 -11.85
N ILE A 70 1.62 0.69 -12.43
CA ILE A 70 2.03 0.61 -13.84
C ILE A 70 0.88 1.09 -14.74
N ALA A 71 -0.33 0.58 -14.53
CA ALA A 71 -1.52 1.00 -15.26
C ALA A 71 -1.77 2.51 -15.10
N GLY A 72 -1.72 3.04 -13.88
CA GLY A 72 -1.92 4.46 -13.61
C GLY A 72 -0.84 5.36 -14.23
N ASP A 73 0.41 4.91 -14.28
CA ASP A 73 1.51 5.67 -14.86
C ASP A 73 1.35 5.81 -16.39
N PHE A 74 0.81 4.80 -17.08
CA PHE A 74 0.47 4.93 -18.51
C PHE A 74 -0.45 6.13 -18.81
N TYR A 75 -1.25 6.57 -17.85
CA TYR A 75 -2.14 7.74 -17.96
C TYR A 75 -1.53 9.00 -17.33
N GLY A 76 -0.36 9.42 -17.82
CA GLY A 76 0.17 10.77 -17.58
C GLY A 76 1.46 10.86 -16.76
N SER A 77 2.00 9.76 -16.23
CA SER A 77 3.27 9.77 -15.46
C SER A 77 4.28 8.69 -15.85
N TRP A 78 4.10 8.06 -17.01
CA TRP A 78 4.95 6.98 -17.50
C TRP A 78 6.38 7.47 -17.71
N SER A 79 7.33 6.76 -17.12
CA SER A 79 8.75 6.97 -17.34
C SER A 79 9.54 5.71 -16.97
N GLN A 80 10.85 5.70 -17.23
CA GLN A 80 11.73 4.65 -16.72
C GLN A 80 11.65 4.52 -15.18
N MET A 81 11.29 5.60 -14.47
CA MET A 81 11.08 5.60 -13.02
C MET A 81 9.85 4.77 -12.60
N SER A 82 8.90 4.51 -13.49
CA SER A 82 7.69 3.73 -13.21
C SER A 82 7.98 2.31 -12.75
N ILE A 83 9.13 1.74 -13.14
CA ILE A 83 9.59 0.43 -12.65
C ILE A 83 9.87 0.49 -11.14
N PHE A 84 10.61 1.50 -10.69
CA PHE A 84 10.87 1.72 -9.27
C PHE A 84 9.61 2.15 -8.51
N GLY A 85 8.73 2.91 -9.16
CA GLY A 85 7.39 3.22 -8.63
C GLY A 85 6.58 1.96 -8.35
N ALA A 86 6.52 1.03 -9.30
CA ALA A 86 5.87 -0.27 -9.15
C ALA A 86 6.51 -1.12 -8.05
N LEU A 87 7.85 -1.15 -7.98
CA LEU A 87 8.59 -1.84 -6.91
C LEU A 87 8.20 -1.29 -5.53
N THR A 88 8.15 0.03 -5.35
CA THR A 88 7.77 0.60 -4.06
C THR A 88 6.30 0.42 -3.73
N ASN A 89 5.42 0.41 -4.74
CA ASN A 89 4.00 0.07 -4.57
C ASN A 89 3.76 -1.43 -4.31
N PHE A 90 4.72 -2.29 -4.63
CA PHE A 90 4.75 -3.67 -4.17
C PHE A 90 5.21 -3.76 -2.71
N LEU A 91 6.35 -3.13 -2.40
CA LEU A 91 7.01 -3.24 -1.09
C LEU A 91 6.19 -2.60 0.03
N LEU A 92 5.60 -1.43 -0.21
CA LEU A 92 4.86 -0.69 0.80
C LEU A 92 3.71 -1.51 1.44
N PRO A 93 2.70 -2.00 0.69
CA PRO A 93 1.64 -2.83 1.26
C PRO A 93 2.17 -4.14 1.87
N TYR A 94 3.19 -4.77 1.27
CA TYR A 94 3.76 -6.01 1.80
C TYR A 94 4.46 -5.80 3.15
N LEU A 95 5.22 -4.72 3.28
CA LEU A 95 5.88 -4.36 4.53
C LEU A 95 4.86 -3.98 5.60
N SER A 96 3.82 -3.21 5.22
CA SER A 96 2.71 -2.88 6.11
C SER A 96 2.00 -4.13 6.64
N TYR A 97 1.73 -5.11 5.77
CA TYR A 97 1.17 -6.40 6.15
C TYR A 97 2.02 -7.11 7.22
N LEU A 98 3.32 -7.26 6.97
CA LEU A 98 4.21 -7.98 7.87
C LEU A 98 4.35 -7.27 9.23
N LEU A 99 4.59 -5.95 9.21
CA LEU A 99 4.77 -5.17 10.43
C LEU A 99 3.49 -5.14 11.28
N TRP A 100 2.34 -4.87 10.65
CA TRP A 100 1.05 -4.85 11.33
C TRP A 100 0.76 -6.17 12.03
N HIS A 101 0.83 -7.29 11.30
CA HIS A 101 0.48 -8.59 11.87
C HIS A 101 1.42 -9.04 12.97
N ARG A 102 2.70 -8.64 12.88
CA ARG A 102 3.70 -8.87 13.93
C ARG A 102 3.40 -8.07 15.20
N LEU A 103 3.05 -6.80 15.07
CA LEU A 103 2.76 -5.91 16.20
C LEU A 103 1.38 -6.17 16.82
N MET A 104 0.43 -6.66 16.04
CA MET A 104 -0.90 -7.06 16.49
C MET A 104 -0.98 -8.56 16.85
N LYS A 105 0.16 -9.24 17.01
CA LYS A 105 0.19 -10.67 17.37
C LYS A 105 -0.54 -10.84 18.72
N SER A 106 -1.50 -11.76 18.77
CA SER A 106 -2.36 -12.03 19.94
C SER A 106 -3.43 -10.98 20.25
N ARG A 107 -3.76 -10.10 19.29
CA ARG A 107 -4.89 -9.16 19.42
C ARG A 107 -5.93 -9.39 18.33
N ASP A 108 -7.19 -9.19 18.71
CA ASP A 108 -8.30 -9.16 17.76
C ASP A 108 -8.14 -8.00 16.78
N ALA A 109 -8.63 -8.21 15.56
CA ALA A 109 -8.69 -7.17 14.54
C ALA A 109 -9.85 -6.22 14.82
N ARG A 110 -9.70 -5.42 15.87
CA ARG A 110 -10.64 -4.39 16.31
C ARG A 110 -10.02 -3.01 16.23
N VAL A 111 -10.85 -2.01 15.98
CA VAL A 111 -10.46 -0.61 15.97
C VAL A 111 -10.50 -0.10 17.41
N ASP A 112 -9.31 0.12 17.99
CA ASP A 112 -9.13 0.72 19.30
C ASP A 112 -7.95 1.71 19.26
N LYS A 113 -7.69 2.40 20.37
CA LYS A 113 -6.59 3.38 20.46
C LYS A 113 -5.23 2.76 20.12
N LYS A 114 -5.00 1.51 20.53
CA LYS A 114 -3.72 0.83 20.34
C LYS A 114 -3.58 0.30 18.92
N SER A 115 -4.63 -0.28 18.33
CA SER A 115 -4.59 -0.70 16.92
C SER A 115 -4.45 0.50 15.98
N THR A 116 -5.12 1.62 16.27
CA THR A 116 -4.91 2.89 15.55
C THR A 116 -3.46 3.39 15.69
N GLY A 117 -2.90 3.38 16.90
CA GLY A 117 -1.51 3.77 17.13
C GLY A 117 -0.51 2.90 16.36
N ILE A 118 -0.74 1.58 16.31
CA ILE A 118 0.08 0.66 15.51
C ILE A 118 -0.08 0.96 14.01
N PHE A 119 -1.27 1.35 13.55
CA PHE A 119 -1.51 1.62 12.13
C PHE A 119 -0.74 2.86 11.69
N LEU A 120 -0.74 3.90 12.53
CA LEU A 120 0.04 5.12 12.30
C LEU A 120 1.53 4.84 12.32
N LEU A 121 2.02 4.04 13.28
CA LEU A 121 3.42 3.64 13.34
C LEU A 121 3.85 2.83 12.10
N VAL A 122 3.05 1.85 11.69
CA VAL A 122 3.30 1.03 10.50
C VAL A 122 3.28 1.89 9.24
N SER A 123 2.32 2.82 9.13
CA SER A 123 2.25 3.78 8.03
C SER A 123 3.52 4.60 7.94
N PHE A 124 3.95 5.21 9.04
CA PHE A 124 5.14 6.04 9.08
C PHE A 124 6.40 5.26 8.68
N VAL A 125 6.66 4.12 9.32
CA VAL A 125 7.88 3.33 9.08
C VAL A 125 7.92 2.77 7.66
N ALA A 126 6.83 2.20 7.17
CA ALA A 126 6.80 1.58 5.85
C ALA A 126 6.90 2.64 4.73
N ILE A 127 6.20 3.77 4.87
CA ILE A 127 6.27 4.88 3.92
C ILE A 127 7.66 5.49 3.93
N LEU A 128 8.24 5.77 5.10
CA LEU A 128 9.60 6.33 5.20
C LEU A 128 10.61 5.45 4.45
N ALA A 129 10.61 4.14 4.73
CA ALA A 129 11.51 3.20 4.09
C ALA A 129 11.34 3.16 2.56
N CYS A 130 10.09 3.07 2.07
CA CYS A 130 9.82 2.98 0.64
C CYS A 130 10.09 4.29 -0.10
N MET A 131 9.81 5.45 0.51
CA MET A 131 10.01 6.75 -0.13
C MET A 131 11.49 7.17 -0.13
N VAL A 132 12.26 6.80 0.90
CA VAL A 132 13.73 6.90 0.86
C VAL A 132 14.26 6.04 -0.29
N LEU A 133 13.85 4.77 -0.39
CA LEU A 133 14.25 3.89 -1.49
C LEU A 133 13.91 4.50 -2.86
N LEU A 134 12.68 5.02 -3.03
CA LEU A 134 12.25 5.62 -4.29
C LEU A 134 13.09 6.84 -4.67
N ALA A 135 13.33 7.75 -3.72
CA ALA A 135 14.12 8.95 -3.92
C ALA A 135 15.58 8.58 -4.25
N THR A 136 16.17 7.62 -3.52
CA THR A 136 17.53 7.12 -3.78
C THR A 136 17.64 6.52 -5.18
N CYS A 137 16.71 5.66 -5.60
CA CYS A 137 16.70 5.13 -6.97
C CYS A 137 16.60 6.26 -8.00
N GLY A 138 15.75 7.26 -7.75
CA GLY A 138 15.63 8.45 -8.59
C GLY A 138 16.94 9.22 -8.74
N THR A 139 17.69 9.38 -7.64
CA THR A 139 18.97 10.09 -7.63
C THR A 139 20.07 9.29 -8.30
N VAL A 140 20.23 8.01 -7.94
CA VAL A 140 21.32 7.15 -8.42
C VAL A 140 21.19 6.85 -9.91
N PHE A 141 19.98 6.50 -10.39
CA PHE A 141 19.80 6.06 -11.77
C PHE A 141 19.42 7.17 -12.75
N PHE A 142 18.89 8.30 -12.25
CA PHE A 142 18.35 9.35 -13.12
C PHE A 142 18.78 10.77 -12.72
N GLY A 143 19.73 10.92 -11.79
CA GLY A 143 20.26 12.23 -11.38
C GLY A 143 19.24 13.16 -10.73
N ARG A 144 18.10 12.65 -10.25
CA ARG A 144 17.05 13.48 -9.64
C ARG A 144 17.50 14.00 -8.27
N PRO A 145 17.16 15.25 -7.88
CA PRO A 145 17.53 15.79 -6.58
C PRO A 145 16.82 15.02 -5.46
N PHE A 146 17.60 14.37 -4.59
CA PHE A 146 17.09 13.47 -3.55
C PHE A 146 16.09 14.19 -2.62
N GLU A 147 16.48 15.32 -2.04
CA GLU A 147 15.67 16.01 -1.03
C GLU A 147 14.31 16.44 -1.57
N SER A 148 14.29 17.11 -2.73
CA SER A 148 13.05 17.54 -3.37
C SER A 148 12.12 16.37 -3.68
N LYS A 149 12.66 15.26 -4.21
CA LYS A 149 11.86 14.07 -4.52
C LYS A 149 11.41 13.32 -3.28
N PHE A 150 12.27 13.20 -2.27
CA PHE A 150 11.91 12.62 -0.98
C PHE A 150 10.77 13.41 -0.33
N ILE A 151 10.88 14.74 -0.23
CA ILE A 151 9.82 15.59 0.34
C ILE A 151 8.51 15.42 -0.42
N SER A 152 8.55 15.41 -1.76
CA SER A 152 7.36 15.22 -2.58
C SER A 152 6.71 13.85 -2.37
N TYR A 153 7.50 12.77 -2.43
CA TYR A 153 7.01 11.40 -2.31
C TYR A 153 6.56 11.07 -0.89
N PHE A 154 7.40 11.35 0.10
CA PHE A 154 7.10 11.15 1.51
C PHE A 154 5.93 12.01 1.95
N GLY A 155 5.95 13.31 1.64
CA GLY A 155 4.92 14.27 2.01
C GLY A 155 3.53 13.85 1.52
N ASN A 156 3.41 13.49 0.23
CA ASN A 156 2.14 12.99 -0.30
C ASN A 156 1.69 11.71 0.41
N ASN A 157 2.57 10.71 0.52
CA ASN A 157 2.17 9.41 1.04
C ASN A 157 1.81 9.46 2.53
N ILE A 158 2.61 10.16 3.33
CA ILE A 158 2.36 10.24 4.77
C ILE A 158 1.10 11.05 5.07
N PHE A 159 0.87 12.15 4.33
CA PHE A 159 -0.34 12.94 4.48
C PHE A 159 -1.60 12.10 4.23
N TRP A 160 -1.68 11.42 3.08
CA TRP A 160 -2.86 10.64 2.72
C TRP A 160 -3.03 9.40 3.59
N ALA A 161 -1.96 8.73 4.00
CA ALA A 161 -2.04 7.57 4.88
C ALA A 161 -2.51 7.95 6.30
N MET A 162 -2.00 9.05 6.86
CA MET A 162 -2.36 9.48 8.21
C MET A 162 -3.73 10.17 8.28
N THR A 163 -4.24 10.71 7.17
CA THR A 163 -5.57 11.33 7.10
C THR A 163 -6.61 10.34 6.58
N ALA A 164 -6.86 10.31 5.27
CA ALA A 164 -7.85 9.44 4.64
C ALA A 164 -7.59 7.95 4.90
N GLY A 165 -6.33 7.52 4.93
CA GLY A 165 -5.96 6.14 5.24
C GLY A 165 -6.37 5.71 6.65
N THR A 166 -6.25 6.59 7.64
CA THR A 166 -6.73 6.36 9.01
C THR A 166 -8.25 6.24 9.07
N VAL A 167 -8.97 7.10 8.34
CA VAL A 167 -10.43 7.02 8.23
C VAL A 167 -10.84 5.69 7.60
N LEU A 168 -10.18 5.29 6.50
CA LEU A 168 -10.41 3.99 5.87
C LEU A 168 -10.11 2.82 6.82
N PHE A 169 -9.03 2.91 7.59
CA PHE A 169 -8.71 1.90 8.60
C PHE A 169 -9.83 1.75 9.64
N TRP A 170 -10.35 2.86 10.18
CA TRP A 170 -11.46 2.84 11.14
C TRP A 170 -12.75 2.24 10.56
N LEU A 171 -13.03 2.53 9.29
CA LEU A 171 -14.27 2.07 8.64
C LEU A 171 -14.19 0.62 8.15
N VAL A 172 -13.02 0.16 7.70
CA VAL A 172 -12.91 -1.08 6.91
C VAL A 172 -12.31 -2.25 7.68
N LEU A 173 -11.39 -2.02 8.63
CA LEU A 173 -10.66 -3.12 9.30
C LEU A 173 -11.62 -4.16 9.91
N GLU A 174 -12.52 -3.69 10.78
CA GLU A 174 -13.43 -4.56 11.50
C GLU A 174 -14.47 -5.24 10.61
N PRO A 175 -15.19 -4.52 9.72
CA PRO A 175 -16.12 -5.16 8.81
C PRO A 175 -15.45 -6.20 7.91
N ALA A 176 -14.25 -5.91 7.40
CA ALA A 176 -13.49 -6.84 6.57
C ALA A 176 -13.09 -8.10 7.36
N ALA A 177 -12.54 -7.94 8.56
CA ALA A 177 -12.18 -9.08 9.42
C ALA A 177 -13.41 -9.92 9.80
N ARG A 178 -14.51 -9.30 10.22
CA ARG A 178 -15.76 -9.98 10.62
C ARG A 178 -16.40 -10.75 9.46
N LYS A 179 -16.44 -10.16 8.27
CA LYS A 179 -17.00 -10.79 7.05
C LYS A 179 -16.02 -11.73 6.35
N ARG A 180 -14.81 -11.91 6.91
CA ARG A 180 -13.73 -12.72 6.31
C ARG A 180 -13.31 -12.23 4.91
N PHE A 181 -13.49 -10.93 4.65
CA PHE A 181 -12.97 -10.25 3.46
C PHE A 181 -11.54 -9.78 3.69
N VAL A 182 -10.67 -10.74 3.99
CA VAL A 182 -9.23 -10.54 4.19
C VAL A 182 -8.47 -11.65 3.46
N TYR A 183 -7.21 -11.41 3.13
CA TYR A 183 -6.37 -12.37 2.46
C TYR A 183 -4.94 -12.34 3.00
N GLY A 184 -4.35 -13.52 3.20
CA GLY A 184 -2.98 -13.69 3.68
C GLY A 184 -2.85 -14.74 4.78
N LYS A 185 -1.68 -15.36 4.87
CA LYS A 185 -1.36 -16.42 5.86
C LYS A 185 -1.49 -15.95 7.30
N GLU A 186 -1.23 -14.69 7.60
CA GLU A 186 -1.36 -14.17 8.96
C GLU A 186 -2.82 -14.12 9.42
N TRP A 187 -3.76 -13.90 8.51
CA TRP A 187 -5.20 -13.99 8.80
C TRP A 187 -5.66 -15.44 9.02
N MET A 188 -5.09 -16.41 8.28
CA MET A 188 -5.31 -17.84 8.52
C MET A 188 -4.78 -18.28 9.89
N ARG A 189 -3.57 -17.83 10.26
CA ARG A 189 -2.97 -18.13 11.57
C ARG A 189 -3.77 -17.58 12.74
N ARG A 190 -4.55 -16.52 12.52
CA ARG A 190 -5.49 -15.95 13.50
C ARG A 190 -6.83 -16.69 13.56
N GLY A 191 -7.05 -17.70 12.71
CA GLY A 191 -8.32 -18.42 12.61
C GLY A 191 -9.47 -17.59 12.01
N ILE A 192 -9.17 -16.43 11.40
CA ILE A 192 -10.19 -15.54 10.82
C ILE A 192 -10.70 -16.09 9.49
N ILE A 193 -9.80 -16.67 8.69
CA ILE A 193 -10.13 -17.42 7.47
C ILE A 193 -9.72 -18.88 7.66
N PRO A 194 -10.52 -19.84 7.15
CA PRO A 194 -10.22 -21.27 7.28
C PRO A 194 -8.88 -21.60 6.62
N GLY A 195 -8.09 -22.45 7.28
CA GLY A 195 -6.88 -23.04 6.68
C GLY A 195 -7.25 -23.96 5.52
N LYS A 196 -6.45 -23.92 4.46
CA LYS A 196 -6.49 -24.94 3.40
C LYS A 196 -5.75 -26.19 3.85
#